data_AF-A0AAX2TLQ4-F1
#
_entry.id   AF-A0AAX2TLQ4-F1
#
_cell.length_a   1.000
_cell.length_b   1.000
_cell.length_c   1.000
_cell.angle_alpha   90.00
_cell.angle_beta   90.00
_cell.angle_gamma   90.00
#
_symmetry.space_group_name_H-M   'P 1'
#
loop_
_entity.id
_entity.type
_entity.pdbx_description
1 polymer ?
#
loop_
_entity_poly.entity_id
_entity_poly.type
_entity_poly.pdbx_seq_one_letter_code
_entity_poly.pdbx_strand_id
1 'polypeptide(L)' 'MRLVVICIGRLKQGPERELAERYRERFEDIGRKLGFRGLEVHEIPESRARDTAARIAEEAAAISALLPEKHMLV' A
#
# COMPACT_ATOMS: atom_id res chain seq x y z
N MET A 1 14.09 9.51 -0.47
CA MET A 1 13.49 8.29 -1.04
C MET A 1 11.97 8.34 -0.85
N ARG A 2 11.16 7.86 -1.79
CA ARG A 2 9.69 7.77 -1.62
C ARG A 2 9.35 6.33 -1.25
N LEU A 3 8.51 6.14 -0.24
CA LEU A 3 7.99 4.83 0.13
C LEU A 3 6.55 4.73 -0.37
N VAL A 4 6.22 3.62 -1.03
CA VAL A 4 4.87 3.36 -1.54
C VAL A 4 4.46 1.99 -1.01
N VAL A 5 3.29 1.93 -0.37
CA VAL A 5 2.67 0.70 0.12
C VAL A 5 1.43 0.47 -0.73
N ILE A 6 1.38 -0.65 -1.43
CA ILE A 6 0.23 -1.03 -2.25
C ILE A 6 -0.34 -2.31 -1.63
N CYS A 7 -1.61 -2.27 -1.23
CA CYS A 7 -2.27 -3.40 -0.59
C CYS A 7 -3.63 -3.69 -1.23
N ILE A 8 -4.03 -4.96 -1.16
CA ILE A 8 -5.38 -5.41 -1.50
C ILE A 8 -6.22 -5.44 -0.22
N GLY A 9 -7.46 -4.99 -0.32
CA GLY A 9 -8.40 -4.87 0.78
C GLY A 9 -8.37 -3.48 1.42
N ARG A 10 -9.46 -3.15 2.12
CA ARG A 10 -9.54 -1.95 2.96
C ARG A 10 -9.62 -2.36 4.41
N LEU A 11 -8.81 -1.72 5.25
CA LEU A 11 -8.90 -1.95 6.68
C LEU A 11 -10.27 -1.50 7.19
N LYS A 12 -10.92 -2.38 7.96
CA LYS A 12 -12.14 -2.02 8.69
C LYS A 12 -11.78 -1.01 9.78
N GLN A 13 -12.78 -0.26 10.24
CA GLN A 13 -12.60 0.55 11.45
C GLN A 13 -12.30 -0.40 12.62
N GLY A 14 -11.19 -0.17 13.31
CA GLY A 14 -10.74 -1.04 14.38
C GLY A 14 -9.25 -0.90 14.70
N PRO A 15 -8.74 -1.76 15.60
CA PRO A 15 -7.39 -1.67 16.13
C PRO A 15 -6.29 -1.72 15.07
N GLU A 16 -6.45 -2.52 13.99
CA GLU A 16 -5.43 -2.60 12.94
C GLU A 16 -5.30 -1.28 12.17
N ARG A 17 -6.43 -0.61 11.90
CA ARG A 17 -6.43 0.69 11.22
C ARG A 17 -5.79 1.76 12.11
N GLU A 18 -6.15 1.80 13.38
CA GLU A 18 -5.55 2.73 14.34
C GLU A 18 -4.03 2.52 14.47
N LEU A 19 -3.59 1.25 14.46
CA LEU A 19 -2.17 0.92 14.47
C LEU A 19 -1.47 1.40 13.21
N ALA A 20 -2.05 1.16 12.03
CA ALA A 20 -1.50 1.61 10.76
C ALA A 20 -1.36 3.13 10.70
N GLU A 21 -2.40 3.87 11.11
CA GLU A 21 -2.38 5.33 11.17
C GLU A 21 -1.31 5.85 12.14
N ARG A 22 -1.18 5.24 13.33
CA ARG A 22 -0.10 5.60 14.27
C ARG A 22 1.30 5.43 13.68
N TYR A 23 1.53 4.40 12.86
CA TYR A 23 2.81 4.24 12.18
C TYR A 23 2.98 5.21 11.02
N ARG A 24 1.90 5.57 10.31
CA ARG A 24 1.93 6.63 9.29
C ARG A 24 2.32 7.97 9.90
N GLU A 25 1.70 8.36 11.01
CA GLU A 25 2.04 9.60 11.74
C GLU A 25 3.50 9.62 12.17
N ARG A 26 3.99 8.51 12.76
CA ARG A 26 5.41 8.37 13.11
C ARG A 26 6.32 8.54 11.90
N PHE A 27 5.96 7.97 10.75
CA PHE A 27 6.71 8.15 9.52
C PHE A 27 6.73 9.61 9.06
N GLU A 28 5.61 10.32 9.15
CA GLU A 28 5.54 11.73 8.79
C GLU A 28 6.45 12.60 9.67
N ASP A 29 6.50 12.30 10.98
CA ASP A 29 7.31 13.02 11.96
C ASP A 29 8.82 12.82 11.77
N ILE A 30 9.26 11.58 11.53
CA ILE A 30 10.69 11.25 11.47
C ILE A 30 11.22 11.09 10.05
N GLY A 31 10.37 10.74 9.10
CA GLY A 31 10.75 10.31 7.75
C GLY A 31 11.52 11.38 6.99
N ARG A 32 11.11 12.66 7.11
CA ARG A 32 11.84 13.78 6.49
C ARG A 32 13.28 13.89 6.99
N LYS A 33 13.50 13.69 8.30
CA LYS A 33 14.84 13.73 8.92
C LYS A 33 15.72 12.57 8.46
N LEU A 34 15.10 11.44 8.10
CA LEU A 34 15.77 10.24 7.59
C LEU A 34 15.93 10.24 6.06
N GLY A 35 15.61 11.35 5.37
CA GLY A 35 15.76 11.48 3.93
C GLY A 35 14.62 10.87 3.11
N PHE A 36 13.51 10.45 3.74
CA PHE A 36 12.30 10.10 3.03
C PHE A 36 11.52 11.35 2.62
N ARG A 37 11.00 11.33 1.39
CA ARG A 37 10.25 12.46 0.79
C ARG A 37 8.74 12.32 0.98
N GLY A 38 8.26 11.13 1.31
CA GLY A 38 6.85 10.84 1.53
C GLY A 38 6.57 9.35 1.62
N LEU A 39 5.43 9.03 2.22
CA LEU A 39 4.80 7.71 2.25
C LEU A 39 3.47 7.83 1.52
N GLU A 40 3.23 6.93 0.57
CA GLU A 40 1.97 6.80 -0.13
C GLU A 40 1.40 5.41 0.14
N VAL A 41 0.11 5.35 0.48
CA VAL A 41 -0.58 4.08 0.75
C VAL A 41 -1.75 3.97 -0.20
N HIS A 42 -1.75 2.93 -1.02
CA HIS A 42 -2.81 2.60 -1.96
C HIS A 42 -3.57 1.37 -1.48
N GLU A 43 -4.83 1.54 -1.11
CA GLU A 43 -5.75 0.45 -0.82
C GLU A 43 -6.59 0.12 -2.06
N ILE A 44 -6.36 -1.06 -2.64
CA ILE A 44 -7.08 -1.56 -3.80
C ILE A 44 -8.20 -2.48 -3.30
N PRO A 45 -9.46 -2.34 -3.76
CA PRO A 45 -10.51 -3.30 -3.40
C PRO A 45 -10.18 -4.71 -3.91
N GLU A 46 -10.50 -5.73 -3.11
CA GLU A 46 -10.38 -7.14 -3.50
C GLU A 46 -11.12 -7.43 -4.80
N SER A 47 -10.55 -8.29 -5.65
CA SER A 47 -11.21 -8.68 -6.88
C SER A 47 -12.46 -9.52 -6.60
N ARG A 48 -13.49 -9.29 -7.41
CA ARG A 48 -14.78 -10.00 -7.32
C ARG A 48 -14.78 -11.32 -8.10
N ALA A 49 -13.66 -11.69 -8.71
CA ALA A 49 -13.54 -12.92 -9.47
C ALA A 49 -13.73 -14.15 -8.55
N ARG A 50 -14.58 -15.08 -8.98
CA ARG A 50 -14.84 -16.33 -8.27
C ARG A 50 -13.68 -17.30 -8.39
N ASP A 51 -13.07 -17.33 -9.56
CA ASP A 51 -11.88 -18.14 -9.82
C ASP A 51 -10.64 -17.52 -9.17
N THR A 52 -9.82 -18.36 -8.54
CA THR A 52 -8.63 -17.90 -7.81
C THR A 52 -7.55 -17.39 -8.75
N ALA A 53 -7.33 -18.02 -9.90
CA ALA A 53 -6.31 -17.57 -10.85
C ALA A 53 -6.69 -16.21 -11.47
N ALA A 54 -7.97 -16.04 -11.81
CA ALA A 54 -8.52 -14.76 -12.26
C ALA A 54 -8.38 -13.66 -11.20
N ARG A 55 -8.72 -13.95 -9.93
CA ARG A 55 -8.57 -13.00 -8.81
C ARG A 55 -7.13 -12.54 -8.65
N ILE A 56 -6.17 -13.47 -8.65
CA ILE A 56 -4.73 -13.16 -8.55
C ILE A 56 -4.28 -12.30 -9.73
N ALA A 57 -4.69 -12.63 -10.96
CA ALA A 57 -4.29 -11.88 -12.14
C ALA A 57 -4.83 -10.44 -12.14
N GLU A 58 -6.09 -10.25 -11.75
CA GLU A 58 -6.71 -8.93 -11.63
C GLU A 58 -6.03 -8.07 -10.56
N GLU A 59 -5.77 -8.65 -9.38
CA GLU A 59 -5.10 -7.95 -8.28
C GLU A 59 -3.64 -7.61 -8.63
N ALA A 60 -2.91 -8.53 -9.25
CA ALA A 60 -1.55 -8.30 -9.71
C ALA A 60 -1.47 -7.18 -10.76
N ALA A 61 -2.43 -7.13 -11.70
CA ALA A 61 -2.52 -6.05 -12.68
C ALA A 61 -2.80 -4.70 -12.01
N ALA A 62 -3.69 -4.66 -11.02
CA ALA A 62 -3.99 -3.45 -10.26
C ALA A 62 -2.79 -2.95 -9.45
N ILE A 63 -2.03 -3.86 -8.81
CA ILE A 63 -0.79 -3.51 -8.10
C ILE A 63 0.25 -2.97 -9.09
N SER A 64 0.46 -3.67 -10.20
CA SER A 64 1.48 -3.31 -11.20
C SER A 64 1.24 -1.93 -11.80
N ALA A 65 -0.03 -1.53 -11.98
CA ALA A 65 -0.40 -0.22 -12.50
C ALA A 65 0.00 0.96 -11.59
N LEU A 66 0.27 0.70 -10.30
CA LEU A 66 0.68 1.71 -9.32
C LEU A 66 2.18 1.72 -9.04
N LEU A 67 2.94 0.80 -9.65
CA LEU A 67 4.39 0.76 -9.49
C LEU A 67 5.04 1.96 -10.23
N PRO A 68 5.87 2.78 -9.56
CA PRO A 68 6.64 3.82 -10.24
C PRO A 68 7.61 3.24 -11.26
N GLU A 69 7.91 3.93 -12.37
CA GLU A 69 8.84 3.43 -13.40
C GLU A 69 10.20 2.98 -12.84
N LYS A 70 10.72 3.70 -11.83
CA LYS A 70 11.94 3.33 -11.10
C LYS A 70 11.59 3.05 -9.66
N HIS A 71 11.52 1.78 -9.33
CA HIS A 71 11.26 1.30 -7.98
C HIS A 71 12.18 0.13 -7.65
N MET A 72 12.27 -0.16 -6.35
CA MET A 72 12.84 -1.39 -5.83
C MET A 72 11.72 -2.05 -5.04
N LEU A 73 11.37 -3.28 -5.41
CA LEU A 73 10.48 -4.11 -4.61
C LEU A 73 11.28 -4.65 -3.42
N VAL A 74 10.74 -4.46 -2.21
CA VAL A 74 11.36 -4.85 -0.94
C VAL A 74 10.42 -5.80 -0.21
#